data_AF-A0A1B6LUQ3-F1
#
_entry.id   AF-A0A1B6LUQ3-F1
#
_cell.length_a   1.000
_cell.length_b   1.000
_cell.length_c   1.000
_cell.angle_alpha   90.00
_cell.angle_beta   90.00
_cell.angle_gamma   90.00
#
_symmetry.space_group_name_H-M   'P 1'
#
loop_
_entity.id
_entity.type
_entity.pdbx_description
1 polymer ?
#
loop_
_entity_poly.entity_id
_entity_poly.type
_entity_poly.pdbx_seq_one_letter_code
_entity_poly.pdbx_strand_id
1 'polypeptide(L)'
;GQHNEELARLQRELRLPPDNMELWLSLPRIFSRQSARFELPLDRRELNTMTPLDYVRKHVSITSNRRLLYNRVFNRNRKEVDSEDTTQENAERTISGQKMTLALGEMMGRPLTEDEAAWFSQLVGWSDDDWLDFR
;
A
#
# COMPACT_ATOMS: atom_id res chain seq x y z
N GLY A 1 -7.00 -22.27 -0.36
CA GLY A 1 -6.76 -22.63 1.05
C GLY A 1 -8.08 -22.66 1.78
N GLN A 2 -8.36 -23.71 2.55
CA GLN A 2 -9.65 -23.98 3.21
C GLN A 2 -10.27 -22.76 3.92
N HIS A 3 -9.44 -21.88 4.49
CA HIS A 3 -9.87 -20.62 5.11
C HIS A 3 -10.64 -19.65 4.19
N ASN A 4 -10.25 -19.54 2.91
CA ASN A 4 -10.94 -18.66 1.96
C ASN A 4 -12.30 -19.22 1.55
N GLU A 5 -12.43 -20.55 1.49
CA GLU A 5 -13.70 -21.21 1.18
C GLU A 5 -14.69 -21.08 2.34
N GLU A 6 -14.20 -21.17 3.57
CA GLU A 6 -15.01 -21.01 4.78
C GLU A 6 -15.49 -19.56 4.95
N LEU A 7 -14.63 -18.57 4.71
CA LEU A 7 -15.01 -17.15 4.64
C LEU A 7 -16.05 -16.88 3.54
N ALA A 8 -15.87 -17.45 2.35
CA ALA A 8 -16.82 -17.30 1.24
C ALA A 8 -18.17 -17.98 1.51
N ARG A 9 -18.18 -19.07 2.31
CA ARG A 9 -19.41 -19.70 2.78
C ARG A 9 -20.13 -18.83 3.81
N LEU A 10 -19.40 -18.32 4.80
CA LEU A 10 -19.92 -17.40 5.83
C LEU A 10 -20.51 -16.13 5.22
N GLN A 11 -19.86 -15.54 4.22
CA GLN A 11 -20.38 -14.36 3.52
C GLN A 11 -21.71 -14.64 2.82
N ARG A 12 -21.86 -15.81 2.20
CA ARG A 12 -23.13 -16.24 1.58
C ARG A 12 -24.23 -16.46 2.61
N GLU A 13 -23.89 -17.09 3.74
CA GLU A 13 -24.84 -17.37 4.82
C GLU A 13 -25.34 -16.07 5.48
N LEU A 14 -24.46 -15.09 5.66
CA LEU A 14 -24.77 -13.76 6.19
C LEU A 14 -25.39 -12.81 5.17
N ARG A 15 -25.57 -13.24 3.90
CA ARG A 15 -26.06 -12.42 2.78
C ARG A 15 -25.32 -11.09 2.64
N LEU A 16 -24.03 -11.09 2.95
CA LEU A 16 -23.23 -9.88 2.80
C LEU A 16 -23.09 -9.58 1.31
N PRO A 17 -23.23 -8.31 0.89
CA PRO A 17 -22.95 -7.94 -0.50
C PRO A 17 -21.52 -8.36 -0.85
N PRO A 18 -21.27 -8.83 -2.09
CA PRO A 18 -19.93 -9.21 -2.51
C PRO A 18 -18.97 -8.03 -2.30
N ASP A 19 -17.73 -8.31 -1.86
CA ASP A 19 -16.73 -7.26 -1.68
C ASP A 19 -16.42 -6.62 -3.04
N ASN A 20 -17.08 -5.50 -3.32
CA ASN A 20 -16.97 -4.81 -4.60
C ASN A 20 -15.79 -3.85 -4.56
N MET A 21 -14.60 -4.41 -4.78
CA MET A 21 -13.34 -3.68 -4.77
C MET A 21 -13.35 -2.47 -5.70
N GLU A 22 -13.91 -2.62 -6.90
CA GLU A 22 -14.03 -1.54 -7.89
C GLU A 22 -14.92 -0.39 -7.41
N LEU A 23 -16.02 -0.72 -6.72
CA LEU A 23 -16.84 0.29 -6.07
C LEU A 23 -16.03 1.02 -4.98
N TRP A 24 -15.33 0.31 -4.12
CA TRP A 24 -14.53 0.93 -3.05
C TRP A 24 -13.41 1.83 -3.59
N LEU A 25 -12.74 1.40 -4.67
CA LEU A 25 -11.68 2.18 -5.29
C LEU A 25 -12.22 3.40 -6.03
N SER A 26 -13.45 3.35 -6.56
CA SER A 26 -14.10 4.49 -7.24
C SER A 26 -14.74 5.52 -6.31
N LEU A 27 -14.90 5.24 -5.01
CA LEU A 27 -15.44 6.21 -4.06
C LEU A 27 -14.54 7.46 -3.93
N PRO A 28 -15.13 8.68 -3.88
CA PRO A 28 -14.38 9.92 -3.69
C PRO A 28 -13.48 9.89 -2.45
N ARG A 29 -12.24 10.38 -2.60
CA ARG A 29 -11.29 10.46 -1.50
C ARG A 29 -11.46 11.76 -0.74
N ILE A 30 -11.71 11.66 0.56
CA ILE A 30 -11.59 12.80 1.47
C ILE A 30 -10.15 12.84 1.97
N PHE A 31 -9.40 13.87 1.58
CA PHE A 31 -8.08 14.13 2.11
C PHE A 31 -8.16 14.47 3.59
N SER A 32 -7.35 13.79 4.39
CA SER A 32 -7.22 14.08 5.82
C SER A 32 -5.76 14.12 6.18
N ARG A 33 -5.37 15.12 6.98
CA ARG A 33 -4.04 15.21 7.58
C ARG A 33 -3.80 14.17 8.68
N GLN A 34 -4.83 13.40 9.02
CA GLN A 34 -4.79 12.32 10.03
C GLN A 34 -4.70 10.93 9.38
N SER A 35 -4.26 10.83 8.12
CA SER A 35 -4.07 9.55 7.42
C SER A 35 -2.83 8.78 7.87
N ALA A 36 -1.83 9.48 8.40
CA ALA A 36 -0.59 8.90 8.89
C ALA A 36 -0.10 9.63 10.15
N ARG A 37 0.71 8.93 10.93
CA ARG A 37 1.45 9.45 12.07
C ARG A 37 2.93 9.44 11.73
N PHE A 38 3.56 10.60 11.93
CA PHE A 38 4.98 10.81 11.73
C PHE A 38 5.65 10.78 13.10
N GLU A 39 6.65 9.93 13.26
CA GLU A 39 7.41 9.77 14.48
C GLU A 39 8.83 10.29 14.29
N LEU A 40 9.52 10.54 15.39
CA LEU A 40 10.94 10.88 15.38
C LEU A 40 11.75 9.65 15.80
N PRO A 41 12.92 9.42 15.20
CA PRO A 41 13.86 8.44 15.73
C PRO A 41 14.28 8.81 17.16
N LEU A 42 14.66 7.80 17.94
CA LEU A 42 15.14 8.00 19.31
C LEU A 42 16.43 8.83 19.31
N ASP A 43 17.35 8.54 18.40
CA ASP A 43 18.50 9.41 18.12
C ASP A 43 18.23 10.28 16.89
N ARG A 44 18.14 11.60 17.10
CA ARG A 44 17.89 12.58 16.03
C ARG A 44 19.03 12.63 15.01
N ARG A 45 20.24 12.19 15.39
CA ARG A 45 21.39 12.15 14.47
C ARG A 45 21.15 11.20 13.31
N GLU A 46 20.28 10.20 13.47
CA GLU A 46 19.87 9.30 12.39
C GLU A 46 19.27 10.05 11.20
N LEU A 47 18.58 11.17 11.44
CA LEU A 47 17.98 11.99 10.38
C LEU A 47 19.02 12.60 9.43
N ASN A 48 20.26 12.80 9.88
CA ASN A 48 21.32 13.40 9.05
C ASN A 48 21.80 12.48 7.93
N THR A 49 21.57 11.16 8.07
CA THR A 49 22.04 10.14 7.13
C THR A 49 20.89 9.38 6.46
N MET A 50 19.64 9.68 6.85
CA MET A 50 18.46 8.96 6.39
C MET A 50 17.92 9.56 5.09
N THR A 51 17.61 8.72 4.11
CA THR A 51 16.86 9.18 2.94
C THR A 51 15.40 9.46 3.30
N PRO A 52 14.67 10.29 2.53
CA PRO A 52 13.23 10.47 2.74
C PRO A 52 12.47 9.14 2.71
N LEU A 53 12.81 8.23 1.81
CA LEU A 53 12.22 6.89 1.73
C LEU A 53 12.49 6.05 2.99
N ASP A 54 13.73 6.04 3.50
CA ASP A 54 14.08 5.37 4.76
C ASP A 54 13.25 5.91 5.92
N TYR A 55 13.07 7.23 5.97
CA TYR A 55 12.29 7.88 7.01
C TYR A 55 10.82 7.46 6.96
N VAL A 56 10.21 7.48 5.77
CA VAL A 56 8.83 7.01 5.58
C VAL A 56 8.70 5.56 6.02
N ARG A 57 9.63 4.68 5.62
CA ARG A 57 9.61 3.26 5.98
C ARG A 57 9.73 3.00 7.49
N LYS A 58 10.61 3.75 8.16
CA LYS A 58 10.96 3.48 9.57
C LYS A 58 10.08 4.21 10.57
N HIS A 59 9.62 5.43 10.23
CA HIS A 59 9.05 6.38 11.18
C HIS A 59 7.67 6.91 10.78
N VAL A 60 7.08 6.45 9.68
CA VAL A 60 5.71 6.81 9.30
C VAL A 60 4.81 5.58 9.38
N SER A 61 3.69 5.72 10.07
CA SER A 61 2.67 4.67 10.18
C SER A 61 1.31 5.17 9.73
N ILE A 62 0.55 4.30 9.07
CA ILE A 62 -0.79 4.63 8.57
C ILE A 62 -1.80 4.44 9.70
N THR A 63 -2.74 5.38 9.83
CA THR A 63 -3.79 5.27 10.85
C THR A 63 -4.76 4.14 10.54
N SER A 64 -5.33 3.53 11.59
CA SER A 64 -6.21 2.36 11.50
C SER A 64 -7.34 2.54 10.48
N ASN A 65 -7.92 3.74 10.43
CA ASN A 65 -9.05 4.06 9.55
C ASN A 65 -8.69 4.06 8.05
N ARG A 66 -7.41 4.20 7.71
CA ARG A 66 -6.92 4.19 6.31
C ARG A 66 -6.31 2.86 5.91
N ARG A 67 -5.99 2.00 6.88
CA ARG A 67 -5.34 0.70 6.66
C ARG A 67 -6.06 -0.16 5.63
N LEU A 68 -7.40 -0.16 5.61
CA LEU A 68 -8.17 -0.95 4.64
C LEU A 68 -7.90 -0.52 3.19
N LEU A 69 -7.96 0.79 2.90
CA LEU A 69 -7.71 1.31 1.56
C LEU A 69 -6.27 1.02 1.12
N TYR A 70 -5.31 1.35 1.97
CA TYR A 70 -3.90 1.13 1.68
C TYR A 70 -3.60 -0.36 1.46
N ASN A 71 -4.14 -1.25 2.29
CA ASN A 71 -3.96 -2.70 2.11
C ASN A 71 -4.56 -3.20 0.80
N ARG A 72 -5.71 -2.69 0.39
CA ARG A 72 -6.36 -3.08 -0.87
C ARG A 72 -5.54 -2.66 -2.08
N VAL A 73 -5.15 -1.38 -2.13
CA VAL A 73 -4.27 -0.86 -3.18
C VAL A 73 -2.96 -1.65 -3.19
N PHE A 74 -2.39 -1.92 -2.01
CA PHE A 74 -1.15 -2.67 -1.93
C PHE A 74 -1.30 -4.07 -2.50
N ASN A 75 -2.33 -4.81 -2.08
CA ASN A 75 -2.55 -6.20 -2.50
C ASN A 75 -2.89 -6.31 -3.99
N ARG A 76 -3.49 -5.28 -4.60
CA ARG A 76 -3.75 -5.21 -6.04
C ARG A 76 -2.46 -5.02 -6.85
N ASN A 77 -1.48 -4.34 -6.29
CA ASN A 77 -0.23 -3.98 -6.99
C ASN A 77 0.99 -4.79 -6.53
N ARG A 78 0.84 -5.69 -5.55
CA ARG A 78 1.95 -6.49 -5.02
C ARG A 78 2.58 -7.40 -6.07
N LYS A 79 3.79 -7.87 -5.77
CA LYS A 79 4.46 -8.93 -6.53
C LYS A 79 3.55 -10.17 -6.60
N GLU A 80 3.32 -10.65 -7.82
CA GLU A 80 2.64 -11.93 -8.02
C GLU A 80 3.61 -13.06 -7.65
N VAL A 81 3.07 -14.12 -7.06
CA VAL A 81 3.87 -15.26 -6.59
C VAL A 81 3.74 -16.33 -7.65
N ASP A 82 4.79 -16.50 -8.45
CA ASP A 82 4.78 -17.41 -9.61
C ASP A 82 4.97 -18.90 -9.25
N SER A 83 5.03 -19.26 -7.96
CA SER A 83 5.45 -20.62 -7.54
C SER A 83 4.38 -21.36 -6.75
N GLU A 84 4.08 -22.59 -7.20
CA GLU A 84 3.21 -23.58 -6.53
C GLU A 84 3.71 -23.93 -5.10
N ASP A 85 5.01 -23.73 -4.83
CA ASP A 85 5.66 -24.03 -3.55
C ASP A 85 5.64 -22.88 -2.53
N THR A 86 5.30 -21.65 -2.95
CA THR A 86 5.24 -20.50 -2.04
C THR A 86 3.79 -20.19 -1.68
N THR A 87 3.37 -20.58 -0.49
CA THR A 87 2.06 -20.17 0.04
C THR A 87 1.99 -18.64 0.09
N GLN A 88 0.83 -18.06 -0.25
CA GLN A 88 0.61 -16.59 -0.20
C GLN A 88 0.91 -15.95 1.16
N GLU A 89 0.97 -16.75 2.23
CA GLU A 89 1.31 -16.34 3.59
C GLU A 89 2.82 -16.10 3.80
N ASN A 90 3.68 -16.78 3.02
CA ASN A 90 5.14 -16.68 3.13
C ASN A 90 5.76 -15.80 2.03
N ALA A 91 4.95 -15.34 1.07
CA ALA A 91 5.41 -14.46 0.01
C ALA A 91 5.72 -13.06 0.56
N GLU A 92 6.90 -12.56 0.19
CA GLU A 92 7.32 -11.22 0.57
C GLU A 92 6.32 -10.18 0.05
N ARG A 93 5.71 -9.43 0.96
CA ARG A 93 4.66 -8.47 0.65
C ARG A 93 5.29 -7.17 0.16
N THR A 94 5.70 -7.15 -1.11
CA THR A 94 6.39 -6.02 -1.77
C THR A 94 5.69 -5.56 -3.05
N ILE A 95 5.92 -4.30 -3.43
CA ILE A 95 5.52 -3.67 -4.70
C ILE A 95 6.79 -3.21 -5.41
N SER A 96 6.90 -3.45 -6.72
CA SER A 96 7.99 -2.89 -7.53
C SER A 96 7.83 -1.37 -7.70
N GLY A 97 8.94 -0.64 -7.71
CA GLY A 97 8.98 0.81 -7.96
C GLY A 97 8.22 1.23 -9.23
N GLN A 98 8.25 0.42 -10.28
CA GLN A 98 7.50 0.65 -11.53
C GLN A 98 5.98 0.74 -11.30
N LYS A 99 5.45 -0.01 -10.33
CA LYS A 99 4.02 -0.02 -9.99
C LYS A 99 3.65 1.10 -9.00
N MET A 100 4.63 1.87 -8.49
CA MET A 100 4.38 2.84 -7.42
C MET A 100 3.47 3.98 -7.88
N THR A 101 3.70 4.52 -9.07
CA THR A 101 2.86 5.58 -9.66
C THR A 101 1.41 5.12 -9.84
N LEU A 102 1.21 3.88 -10.31
CA LEU A 102 -0.11 3.29 -10.46
C LEU A 102 -0.80 3.13 -9.08
N ALA A 103 -0.11 2.54 -8.11
CA ALA A 103 -0.63 2.33 -6.77
C ALA A 103 -0.98 3.66 -6.07
N LEU A 104 -0.12 4.68 -6.20
CA LEU A 104 -0.40 6.02 -5.69
C LEU A 104 -1.65 6.61 -6.35
N GLY A 105 -1.84 6.41 -7.66
CA GLY A 105 -3.02 6.89 -8.35
C GLY A 105 -4.32 6.27 -7.82
N GLU A 106 -4.33 4.95 -7.63
CA GLU A 106 -5.48 4.24 -7.04
C GLU A 106 -5.78 4.71 -5.61
N MET A 107 -4.73 4.99 -4.83
CA MET A 107 -4.85 5.51 -3.49
C MET A 107 -5.44 6.92 -3.47
N MET A 108 -4.97 7.80 -4.36
CA MET A 108 -5.44 9.17 -4.52
C MET A 108 -6.84 9.23 -5.17
N GLY A 109 -7.32 8.13 -5.75
CA GLY A 109 -8.60 8.05 -6.46
C GLY A 109 -8.56 8.65 -7.86
N ARG A 110 -7.37 8.94 -8.38
CA ARG A 110 -7.12 9.42 -9.74
C ARG A 110 -5.68 9.10 -10.17
N PRO A 111 -5.41 8.89 -11.46
CA PRO A 111 -4.03 8.81 -11.95
C PRO A 111 -3.22 10.06 -11.57
N LEU A 112 -1.94 9.87 -11.28
CA LEU A 112 -0.99 10.98 -11.21
C LEU A 112 -0.68 11.44 -12.63
N THR A 113 -0.50 12.75 -12.79
CA THR A 113 0.14 13.29 -13.99
C THR A 113 1.62 12.93 -14.01
N GLU A 114 2.26 13.01 -15.19
CA GLU A 114 3.70 12.75 -15.33
C GLU A 114 4.54 13.67 -14.44
N ASP A 115 4.18 14.96 -14.37
CA ASP A 115 4.86 15.95 -13.52
C ASP A 115 4.72 15.60 -12.03
N GLU A 116 3.52 15.20 -11.58
CA GLU A 116 3.29 14.78 -10.20
C GLU A 116 4.08 13.53 -9.84
N ALA A 117 4.12 12.54 -10.75
CA ALA A 117 4.85 11.30 -10.56
C ALA A 117 6.36 11.55 -10.48
N ALA A 118 6.90 12.34 -11.42
CA ALA A 118 8.32 12.70 -11.46
C ALA A 118 8.73 13.49 -10.21
N TRP A 119 7.93 14.49 -9.82
CA TRP A 119 8.18 15.26 -8.60
C TRP A 119 8.15 14.38 -7.34
N PHE A 120 7.16 13.49 -7.22
CA PHE A 120 7.03 12.64 -6.03
C PHE A 120 8.16 11.60 -5.95
N SER A 121 8.54 11.00 -7.08
CA SER A 121 9.69 10.10 -7.17
C SER A 121 10.99 10.82 -6.78
N GLN A 122 11.21 12.04 -7.25
CA GLN A 122 12.39 12.83 -6.88
C GLN A 122 12.39 13.23 -5.40
N LEU A 123 11.22 13.56 -4.83
CA LEU A 123 11.08 13.97 -3.45
C LEU A 123 11.34 12.81 -2.47
N VAL A 124 10.73 11.66 -2.73
CA VAL A 124 10.82 10.49 -1.84
C VAL A 124 12.08 9.68 -2.13
N GLY A 125 12.50 9.66 -3.39
CA GLY A 125 13.73 9.01 -3.84
C GLY A 125 13.59 7.51 -4.11
N TRP A 126 12.43 7.03 -4.58
CA TRP A 126 12.33 5.64 -5.07
C TRP A 126 12.72 5.56 -6.55
N SER A 127 13.22 4.40 -6.96
CA SER A 127 13.58 4.01 -8.32
C SER A 127 12.70 2.85 -8.82
N ASP A 128 12.66 2.64 -10.14
CA ASP A 128 11.88 1.55 -10.75
C ASP A 128 12.38 0.15 -10.34
N ASP A 129 13.66 0.04 -10.00
CA ASP A 129 14.30 -1.21 -9.56
C ASP A 129 14.05 -1.54 -8.08
N ASP A 130 13.43 -0.61 -7.32
CA ASP A 130 13.17 -0.81 -5.90
C ASP A 130 12.04 -1.82 -5.65
N TRP A 131 12.13 -2.50 -4.52
CA TRP A 131 11.06 -3.33 -3.96
C TRP A 131 10.63 -2.74 -2.61
N LEU A 132 9.40 -2.24 -2.58
CA LEU A 132 8.86 -1.46 -1.48
C LEU A 132 7.85 -2.30 -0.69
N ASP A 133 8.07 -2.41 0.62
CA ASP A 133 7.16 -3.11 1.51
C ASP A 133 6.09 -2.18 2.09
N PHE A 134 5.14 -2.78 2.81
CA PHE A 134 4.11 -2.05 3.51
C PHE A 134 4.06 -2.48 4.97
N ARG A 135 4.14 -1.48 5.84
CA ARG A 135 4.17 -1.64 7.29
C ARG A 135 2.80 -1.39 7.94
#